data_AF-A0A2N7PJP5-F1
#
_entry.id   AF-A0A2N7PJP5-F1
#
_cell.length_a   1.000
_cell.length_b   1.000
_cell.length_c   1.000
_cell.angle_alpha   90.00
_cell.angle_beta   90.00
_cell.angle_gamma   90.00
#
_symmetry.space_group_name_H-M   'P 1'
#
loop_
_entity.id
_entity.type
_entity.pdbx_description
1 polymer ?
#
loop_
_entity_poly.entity_id
_entity_poly.type
_entity_poly.pdbx_seq_one_letter_code
_entity_poly.pdbx_strand_id
1 'polypeptide(L)'
;MLERIELENGLILEIWDYSRKIAGDRWLVGFLAQISVTPSKEDFSNEFYYEYFLQNTDGKLYYRYHKERTFVPEKEVPEIYKSIKENFLKAVLPYIARPNFRENLIRTEVALFEKRTDWELMLKEKEKEEEELEKEWANREFF
;
A
#
# COMPACT_ATOMS: atom_id res chain seq x y z
N MET A 1 -17.37 -1.46 8.10
CA MET A 1 -17.46 -0.41 9.15
C MET A 1 -16.13 0.33 9.20
N LEU A 2 -16.12 1.64 9.48
CA LEU A 2 -14.90 2.44 9.66
C LEU A 2 -14.82 2.95 11.09
N GLU A 3 -13.67 2.75 11.73
CA GLU A 3 -13.31 3.31 13.03
C GLU A 3 -12.03 4.14 12.90
N ARG A 4 -11.94 5.22 13.66
CA ARG A 4 -10.78 6.11 13.68
C ARG A 4 -10.25 6.25 15.09
N ILE A 5 -8.95 6.11 15.24
CA ILE A 5 -8.24 6.24 16.52
C ILE A 5 -7.17 7.31 16.34
N GLU A 6 -7.24 8.40 17.11
CA GLU A 6 -6.16 9.38 17.20
C GLU A 6 -5.04 8.80 18.06
N LEU A 7 -3.82 8.84 17.53
CA LEU A 7 -2.62 8.37 18.20
C LEU A 7 -1.90 9.52 18.91
N GLU A 8 -1.10 9.19 19.92
CA GLU A 8 -0.35 10.18 20.71
C GLU A 8 0.64 11.02 19.88
N ASN A 9 1.11 10.48 18.75
CA ASN A 9 1.97 11.17 17.80
C ASN A 9 1.21 12.04 16.77
N GLY A 10 -0.10 12.24 16.95
CA GLY A 10 -0.95 13.07 16.09
C GLY A 10 -1.36 12.40 14.78
N LEU A 11 -1.02 11.13 14.57
CA LEU A 11 -1.50 10.37 13.41
C LEU A 11 -2.91 9.80 13.67
N ILE A 12 -3.63 9.55 12.58
CA ILE A 12 -4.95 8.92 12.63
C ILE A 12 -4.82 7.50 12.08
N LEU A 13 -5.17 6.52 12.92
CA LEU A 13 -5.33 5.14 12.53
C LEU A 13 -6.77 4.89 12.10
N GLU A 14 -6.96 4.51 10.85
CA GLU A 14 -8.23 4.08 10.29
C GLU A 14 -8.31 2.54 10.30
N ILE A 15 -9.36 1.99 10.91
CA ILE A 15 -9.63 0.55 10.94
C ILE A 15 -10.90 0.28 10.15
N TRP A 16 -10.77 -0.59 9.14
CA TRP A 16 -11.83 -0.99 8.24
C TRP A 16 -12.19 -2.46 8.46
N ASP A 17 -13.46 -2.70 8.79
CA ASP A 17 -14.09 -3.99 8.64
C ASP A 17 -14.67 -4.09 7.22
N TYR A 18 -14.03 -4.89 6.36
CA TYR A 18 -14.51 -5.21 5.02
C TYR A 18 -14.96 -6.67 4.90
N SER A 19 -15.33 -7.28 6.03
CA SER A 19 -15.89 -8.64 6.06
C SER A 19 -17.12 -8.74 5.17
N ARG A 20 -17.19 -9.82 4.39
CA ARG A 20 -18.24 -10.04 3.40
C ARG A 20 -18.56 -11.51 3.24
N LYS A 21 -19.81 -11.79 2.88
CA LYS A 21 -20.28 -13.12 2.54
C LYS A 21 -19.66 -13.58 1.21
N ILE A 22 -19.18 -14.83 1.16
CA ILE A 22 -18.64 -15.46 -0.05
C ILE A 22 -19.69 -16.39 -0.66
N ALA A 23 -20.18 -17.37 0.10
CA ALA A 23 -21.16 -18.36 -0.36
C ALA A 23 -21.87 -19.03 0.84
N GLY A 24 -23.17 -19.33 0.72
CA GLY A 24 -23.88 -20.09 1.75
C GLY A 24 -23.88 -19.40 3.13
N ASP A 25 -23.21 -19.97 4.13
CA ASP A 25 -22.96 -19.38 5.45
C ASP A 25 -21.48 -18.97 5.64
N ARG A 26 -20.70 -18.96 4.55
CA ARG A 26 -19.26 -18.75 4.55
C ARG A 26 -18.90 -17.31 4.24
N TRP A 27 -18.06 -16.76 5.10
CA TRP A 27 -17.63 -15.38 5.09
C TRP A 27 -16.12 -15.27 4.91
N LEU A 28 -15.71 -14.16 4.30
CA LEU A 28 -14.40 -13.56 4.45
C LEU A 28 -14.51 -12.58 5.63
N VAL A 29 -13.67 -12.75 6.63
CA VAL A 29 -13.45 -11.78 7.70
C VAL A 29 -12.25 -10.94 7.33
N GLY A 30 -12.50 -9.66 7.06
CA GLY A 30 -11.53 -8.75 6.47
C GLY A 30 -11.20 -7.59 7.41
N PHE A 31 -9.94 -7.47 7.79
CA PHE A 31 -9.42 -6.40 8.66
C PHE A 31 -8.33 -5.61 7.94
N LEU A 32 -8.49 -4.28 7.87
CA LEU A 32 -7.48 -3.36 7.37
C LEU A 32 -7.28 -2.26 8.40
N ALA A 33 -6.04 -2.12 8.87
CA ALA A 33 -5.60 -0.97 9.66
C ALA A 33 -4.67 -0.11 8.80
N GLN A 34 -4.95 1.19 8.72
CA GLN A 34 -4.30 2.10 7.79
C GLN A 34 -3.92 3.41 8.49
N ILE A 35 -2.73 3.93 8.21
CA ILE A 35 -2.34 5.31 8.49
C ILE A 35 -1.93 5.94 7.16
N SER A 36 -2.37 7.16 6.90
CA SER A 36 -1.92 7.95 5.75
C SER A 36 -1.08 9.13 6.18
N VAL A 37 0.02 9.39 5.48
CA VAL A 37 0.87 10.57 5.66
C VAL A 37 1.10 11.24 4.31
N THR A 38 1.25 12.55 4.32
CA THR A 38 1.59 13.33 3.12
C THR A 38 3.07 13.69 3.20
N PRO A 39 3.91 13.19 2.27
CA PRO A 39 5.30 13.60 2.19
C PRO A 39 5.41 15.00 1.58
N SER A 40 6.52 15.69 1.84
CA SER A 40 6.89 16.93 1.16
C SER A 40 7.91 16.67 0.05
N LYS A 41 8.22 17.70 -0.73
CA LYS A 41 9.21 17.60 -1.82
C LYS A 41 10.59 17.20 -1.31
N GLU A 42 10.96 17.65 -0.12
CA GLU A 42 12.27 17.41 0.52
C GLU A 42 12.46 15.96 0.97
N ASP A 43 11.38 15.19 1.08
CA ASP A 43 11.45 13.77 1.43
C ASP A 43 11.96 12.90 0.26
N PHE A 44 11.91 13.42 -0.97
CA PHE A 44 12.34 12.75 -2.19
C PHE A 44 13.79 13.11 -2.56
N SER A 45 14.46 12.22 -3.27
CA SER A 45 15.84 12.40 -3.70
C SER A 45 15.99 13.51 -4.76
N ASN A 46 14.96 13.77 -5.55
CA ASN A 46 14.90 14.86 -6.52
C ASN A 46 13.45 15.24 -6.88
N GLU A 47 13.29 16.34 -7.62
CA GLU A 47 11.97 16.88 -8.02
C GLU A 47 11.21 15.95 -8.96
N PHE A 48 11.91 15.19 -9.82
CA PHE A 48 11.27 14.27 -10.75
C PHE A 48 10.43 13.21 -10.00
N TYR A 49 10.97 12.58 -8.96
CA TYR A 49 10.20 11.57 -8.21
C TYR A 49 9.00 12.17 -7.46
N TYR A 50 9.13 13.39 -6.93
CA TYR A 50 8.02 14.05 -6.25
C TYR A 50 6.88 14.37 -7.23
N GLU A 51 7.20 14.92 -8.41
CA GLU A 51 6.20 15.18 -9.45
C GLU A 51 5.58 13.88 -9.96
N TYR A 52 6.40 12.86 -10.22
CA TYR A 52 5.92 11.54 -10.64
C TYR A 52 5.02 10.91 -9.58
N PHE A 53 5.35 11.05 -8.29
CA PHE A 53 4.51 10.61 -7.18
C PHE A 53 3.15 11.30 -7.19
N LEU A 54 3.09 12.62 -7.34
CA LEU A 54 1.83 13.35 -7.38
C LEU A 54 0.98 13.02 -8.62
N GLN A 55 1.62 12.72 -9.76
CA GLN A 55 0.91 12.37 -11.00
C GLN A 55 0.34 10.94 -10.97
N ASN A 56 0.98 10.02 -10.24
CA ASN A 56 0.64 8.60 -10.26
C ASN A 56 -0.04 8.10 -8.97
N THR A 57 -0.20 8.96 -7.96
CA THR A 57 -0.82 8.62 -6.67
C THR A 57 -1.81 9.68 -6.22
N ASP A 58 -2.47 9.45 -5.08
CA ASP A 58 -3.34 10.42 -4.41
C ASP A 58 -2.57 11.41 -3.50
N GLY A 59 -1.25 11.50 -3.64
CA GLY A 59 -0.39 12.36 -2.84
C GLY A 59 -0.20 11.88 -1.40
N LYS A 60 -0.48 10.61 -1.10
CA LYS A 60 -0.35 10.03 0.23
C LYS A 60 0.49 8.76 0.21
N LEU A 61 1.27 8.61 1.28
CA LEU A 61 1.95 7.37 1.62
C LEU A 61 1.14 6.66 2.70
N TYR A 62 1.14 5.34 2.67
CA TYR A 62 0.28 4.54 3.52
C TYR A 62 1.07 3.49 4.27
N TYR A 63 0.92 3.47 5.59
CA TYR A 63 1.09 2.24 6.34
C TYR A 63 -0.19 1.42 6.25
N ARG A 64 -0.11 0.15 5.85
CA ARG A 64 -1.27 -0.75 5.80
C ARG A 64 -0.93 -2.09 6.44
N TYR A 65 -1.77 -2.50 7.38
CA TYR A 65 -1.80 -3.85 7.92
C TYR A 65 -3.09 -4.52 7.48
N HIS A 66 -2.95 -5.56 6.65
CA HIS A 66 -4.06 -6.31 6.08
C HIS A 66 -4.09 -7.72 6.65
N LYS A 67 -5.25 -8.16 7.13
CA LYS A 67 -5.45 -9.54 7.61
C LYS A 67 -6.82 -10.05 7.21
N GLU A 68 -6.83 -11.22 6.59
CA GLU A 68 -8.05 -11.91 6.20
C GLU A 68 -8.12 -13.31 6.82
N ARG A 69 -9.34 -13.77 7.06
CA ARG A 69 -9.67 -15.19 7.18
C ARG A 69 -10.85 -15.52 6.28
N THR A 70 -10.75 -16.61 5.53
CA THR A 70 -11.79 -17.06 4.61
C THR A 70 -12.51 -18.30 5.16
N PHE A 71 -13.65 -18.63 4.56
CA PHE A 71 -14.48 -19.79 4.92
C PHE A 71 -14.99 -19.82 6.38
N VAL A 72 -15.10 -18.64 6.98
CA VAL A 72 -15.58 -18.46 8.36
C VAL A 72 -17.10 -18.66 8.40
N PRO A 73 -17.63 -19.51 9.30
CA PRO A 73 -19.07 -19.58 9.54
C PRO A 73 -19.62 -18.23 10.02
N GLU A 74 -20.77 -17.81 9.51
CA GLU A 74 -21.39 -16.50 9.80
C GLU A 74 -21.45 -16.16 11.29
N LYS A 75 -21.79 -17.15 12.13
CA LYS A 75 -21.87 -17.01 13.60
C LYS A 75 -20.53 -16.70 14.29
N GLU A 76 -19.40 -17.01 13.65
CA GLU A 76 -18.05 -16.84 14.19
C GLU A 76 -17.38 -15.54 13.72
N VAL A 77 -17.95 -14.87 12.70
CA VAL A 77 -17.42 -13.63 12.12
C VAL A 77 -17.12 -12.57 13.18
N PRO A 78 -18.04 -12.24 14.12
CA PRO A 78 -17.79 -11.18 15.10
C PRO A 78 -16.61 -11.50 16.02
N GLU A 79 -16.51 -12.73 16.49
CA GLU A 79 -15.45 -13.17 17.41
C GLU A 79 -14.08 -13.20 16.72
N ILE A 80 -14.02 -13.69 15.48
CA ILE A 80 -12.78 -13.70 14.70
C ILE A 80 -12.33 -12.28 14.38
N TYR A 81 -13.23 -11.40 13.95
CA TYR A 81 -12.89 -10.00 13.67
C TYR A 81 -12.36 -9.30 14.92
N LYS A 82 -13.07 -9.44 16.05
CA LYS A 82 -12.66 -8.89 17.35
C LYS A 82 -11.26 -9.40 17.74
N SER A 83 -11.01 -10.70 17.63
CA SER A 83 -9.70 -11.29 17.92
C SER A 83 -8.59 -10.71 17.04
N ILE A 84 -8.82 -10.53 15.73
CA ILE A 84 -7.85 -9.91 14.83
C ILE A 84 -7.54 -8.47 15.26
N LYS A 85 -8.59 -7.68 15.53
CA LYS A 85 -8.46 -6.29 15.97
C LYS A 85 -7.68 -6.18 17.29
N GLU A 86 -8.05 -6.96 18.30
CA GLU A 86 -7.40 -6.93 19.62
C GLU A 86 -5.92 -7.32 19.53
N ASN A 87 -5.60 -8.35 18.74
CA ASN A 87 -4.22 -8.75 18.52
C ASN A 87 -3.41 -7.66 17.81
N PHE A 88 -4.00 -6.99 16.80
CA PHE A 88 -3.36 -5.85 16.14
C PHE A 88 -3.13 -4.70 17.12
N LEU A 89 -4.15 -4.29 17.88
CA LEU A 89 -4.04 -3.18 18.83
C LEU A 89 -3.00 -3.47 19.91
N LYS A 90 -2.91 -4.72 20.39
CA LYS A 90 -1.93 -5.12 21.40
C LYS A 90 -0.50 -5.13 20.85
N ALA A 91 -0.29 -5.65 19.64
CA ALA A 91 1.05 -5.89 19.10
C ALA A 91 1.62 -4.69 18.32
N VAL A 92 0.78 -3.97 17.59
CA VAL A 92 1.22 -3.00 16.57
C VAL A 92 0.97 -1.55 17.00
N LEU A 93 -0.11 -1.27 17.74
CA LEU A 93 -0.45 0.09 18.18
C LEU A 93 0.73 0.78 18.91
N PRO A 94 1.46 0.12 19.85
CA PRO A 94 2.56 0.76 20.56
C PRO A 94 3.75 1.13 19.66
N TYR A 95 3.88 0.51 18.49
CA TYR A 95 4.92 0.81 17.52
C TYR A 95 4.54 2.01 16.64
N ILE A 96 3.30 2.00 16.12
CA ILE A 96 2.82 3.05 15.20
C ILE A 96 2.46 4.36 15.92
N ALA A 97 2.22 4.31 17.23
CA ALA A 97 2.00 5.50 18.08
C ALA A 97 3.31 6.20 18.51
N ARG A 98 4.49 5.66 18.17
CA ARG A 98 5.77 6.29 18.54
C ARG A 98 5.96 7.64 17.85
N PRO A 99 6.61 8.62 18.50
CA PRO A 99 6.81 9.96 17.92
C PRO A 99 7.43 9.94 16.52
N ASN A 100 8.50 9.16 16.33
CA ASN A 100 9.26 9.14 15.06
C ASN A 100 8.65 8.21 13.99
N PHE A 101 7.45 7.67 14.20
CA PHE A 101 6.86 6.71 13.27
C PHE A 101 6.57 7.36 11.91
N ARG A 102 6.11 8.61 11.90
CA ARG A 102 5.78 9.37 10.67
C ARG A 102 7.00 9.49 9.76
N GLU A 103 8.12 9.97 10.28
CA GLU A 103 9.35 10.23 9.53
C GLU A 103 9.96 8.91 9.02
N ASN A 104 9.88 7.86 9.83
CA ASN A 104 10.34 6.53 9.43
C ASN A 104 9.47 5.93 8.32
N LEU A 105 8.15 6.12 8.38
CA LEU A 105 7.22 5.68 7.35
C LEU A 105 7.52 6.41 6.03
N ILE A 106 7.61 7.73 6.06
CA ILE A 106 7.92 8.55 4.88
C ILE A 106 9.24 8.10 4.25
N ARG A 107 10.32 8.04 5.03
CA ARG A 107 11.64 7.63 4.52
C ARG A 107 11.63 6.25 3.88
N THR A 108 10.89 5.30 4.46
CA THR A 108 10.82 3.92 3.95
C THR A 108 10.02 3.85 2.67
N GLU A 109 8.82 4.45 2.65
CA GLU A 109 7.91 4.36 1.51
C GLU A 109 8.38 5.19 0.32
N VAL A 110 9.02 6.35 0.54
CA VAL A 110 9.64 7.13 -0.55
C VAL A 110 10.76 6.32 -1.19
N ALA A 111 11.69 5.76 -0.40
CA ALA A 111 12.79 4.95 -0.95
C ALA A 111 12.30 3.73 -1.73
N LEU A 112 11.17 3.12 -1.34
CA LEU A 112 10.54 2.03 -2.08
C LEU A 112 9.87 2.52 -3.38
N PHE A 113 9.21 3.68 -3.32
CA PHE A 113 8.57 4.31 -4.47
C PHE A 113 9.59 4.66 -5.56
N GLU A 114 10.70 5.30 -5.21
CA GLU A 114 11.75 5.68 -6.16
C GLU A 114 12.35 4.46 -6.85
N LYS A 115 12.72 3.43 -6.09
CA LYS A 115 13.24 2.16 -6.64
C LYS A 115 12.27 1.49 -7.62
N ARG A 116 10.97 1.47 -7.28
CA ARG A 116 9.95 0.91 -8.16
C ARG A 116 9.81 1.75 -9.43
N THR A 117 9.86 3.07 -9.29
CA THR A 117 9.79 4.02 -10.42
C THR A 117 10.94 3.80 -11.38
N ASP A 118 12.17 3.67 -10.87
CA ASP A 118 13.34 3.37 -11.70
C ASP A 118 13.16 2.08 -12.49
N TRP A 119 12.71 1.02 -11.82
CA TRP A 119 12.48 -0.26 -12.46
C TRP A 119 11.39 -0.19 -13.54
N GLU A 120 10.28 0.51 -13.28
CA GLU A 120 9.21 0.74 -14.26
C GLU A 120 9.68 1.53 -15.49
N LEU A 121 10.51 2.55 -15.30
CA LEU A 121 11.06 3.35 -16.39
C LEU A 121 12.05 2.55 -17.23
N MET A 122 12.94 1.78 -16.58
CA MET A 122 13.88 0.89 -17.28
C MET A 122 13.16 -0.16 -18.13
N LEU A 123 12.03 -0.72 -17.65
CA LEU A 123 11.23 -1.66 -18.44
C LEU A 123 10.63 -0.99 -19.67
N LYS A 124 10.05 0.21 -19.51
CA LYS A 124 9.48 0.97 -20.64
C LYS A 124 10.52 1.36 -21.68
N GLU A 125 11.75 1.65 -21.27
CA GLU A 125 12.85 1.92 -22.20
C GLU A 125 13.22 0.67 -23.01
N LYS A 126 13.36 -0.49 -22.35
CA LYS A 126 13.65 -1.76 -23.04
C LYS A 126 12.55 -2.18 -23.99
N GLU A 127 11.29 -2.06 -23.59
CA GLU A 127 10.15 -2.37 -24.47
C GLU A 127 10.16 -1.49 -25.73
N LYS A 128 10.50 -0.21 -25.60
CA LYS A 128 10.64 0.69 -26.75
C LYS A 128 11.81 0.29 -27.64
N GLU A 129 12.97 -0.03 -27.06
CA GLU A 129 14.13 -0.50 -27.82
C GLU A 129 13.82 -1.79 -28.59
N GLU A 130 13.13 -2.75 -27.97
CA GLU A 130 12.69 -3.98 -28.61
C GLU A 130 11.71 -3.70 -29.76
N GLU A 131 10.72 -2.83 -29.55
CA GLU A 131 9.79 -2.42 -30.62
C GLU A 131 10.51 -1.73 -31.79
N GLU A 132 11.52 -0.89 -31.50
CA GLU A 132 12.33 -0.21 -32.51
C GLU A 132 13.16 -1.22 -33.30
N LEU A 133 13.81 -2.17 -32.62
CA LEU A 133 14.54 -3.27 -33.24
C LEU A 133 13.60 -4.11 -34.10
N GLU A 134 12.45 -4.57 -33.59
CA GLU A 134 11.50 -5.35 -34.38
C GLU A 134 11.07 -4.62 -35.67
N LYS A 135 10.82 -3.31 -35.60
CA LYS A 135 10.52 -2.47 -36.78
C LYS A 135 11.70 -2.42 -37.75
N GLU A 136 12.93 -2.29 -37.25
CA GLU A 136 14.13 -2.32 -38.09
C GLU A 136 14.35 -3.68 -38.77
N TRP A 137 14.15 -4.78 -38.03
CA TRP A 137 14.30 -6.14 -38.53
C TRP A 137 13.19 -6.51 -39.53
N ALA A 138 11.95 -6.10 -39.30
CA ALA A 138 10.84 -6.31 -40.24
C ALA A 138 11.05 -5.59 -41.58
N ASN A 139 11.80 -4.49 -41.60
CA ASN A 139 12.10 -3.71 -42.79
C ASN A 139 13.34 -4.20 -43.58
N ARG A 140 14.06 -5.22 -43.10
CA ARG A 140 15.17 -5.82 -43.85
C ARG A 140 14.66 -6.96 -44.74
N GLU A 141 14.72 -6.78 -46.06
CA GLU A 141 14.54 -7.90 -47.00
C GLU A 141 15.74 -8.86 -46.90
N PHE A 142 15.47 -10.12 -46.58
CA PHE A 142 16.46 -11.20 -46.63
C PHE A 142 16.60 -11.66 -48.09
N PHE A 143 17.70 -11.27 -48.74
CA PHE A 143 18.11 -11.76 -50.07
C PHE A 143 18.78 -13.12 -50.02
#